data_AF-A0A9E0H7A9-F1
#
_entry.id   AF-A0A9E0H7A9-F1
#
_cell.length_a   1.000
_cell.length_b   1.000
_cell.length_c   1.000
_cell.angle_alpha   90.00
_cell.angle_beta   90.00
_cell.angle_gamma   90.00
#
_symmetry.space_group_name_H-M   'P 1'
#
loop_
_entity.id
_entity.type
_entity.pdbx_description
1 polymer ?
#
loop_
_entity_poly.entity_id
_entity_poly.type
_entity_poly.pdbx_seq_one_letter_code
_entity_poly.pdbx_strand_id
1 'polypeptide(L)'
;MRTPLLAAGLGLSLLTACVEHPDVGTNQTGLSFEEWKAKQFREPSGLYIVDGDTPIRSEERLYEIWAGTQPGALAVYSVGGQDVKWTATQRKQLSYCVSDTFGANKAKVVQAMQGAAEGGWEMMADVDFIYRPELDASCNVNTAVAFDVNPVNANGQYLARAFFPDTPRGDRNVLIDSTAFDPRLTWPLRNILAHELGHALGLRHEHTRPESGATQCYEDNQYRGLTPYDAASVMHYPQCNGTSADLSFTAMDRQGIAMLYAPPAPPNPAPMAQFNAPIDGATVPPSFQVLTQIVDTDLNRVELWLDGTLAETKTTAPFSFSVSNRPEGALAIEVRAIDGANQTTAQRINVTVSRGAAPVDPPGPDEDTDGDGYGDDITGGCSTGGAPSGAALVGLGLAAMIRRRRR
;
A
#
# COMPACT_ATOMS: atom_id res chain seq x y z
N MET A 1 32.36 -68.52 -39.23
CA MET A 1 33.23 -69.10 -38.19
C MET A 1 34.43 -68.20 -37.97
N ARG A 2 34.59 -67.63 -36.77
CA ARG A 2 35.84 -67.25 -36.05
C ARG A 2 35.57 -66.11 -35.06
N THR A 3 35.81 -66.40 -33.79
CA THR A 3 36.04 -65.54 -32.62
C THR A 3 37.45 -64.88 -32.69
N PRO A 4 37.93 -64.05 -31.71
CA PRO A 4 37.29 -63.42 -30.52
C PRO A 4 37.70 -61.94 -30.20
N LEU A 5 37.15 -61.41 -29.08
CA LEU A 5 37.72 -60.48 -28.06
C LEU A 5 38.32 -59.09 -28.41
N LEU A 6 37.76 -58.06 -27.77
CA LEU A 6 38.42 -57.00 -26.95
C LEU A 6 37.29 -56.33 -26.13
N ALA A 7 37.18 -56.53 -24.81
CA ALA A 7 37.94 -55.91 -23.70
C ALA A 7 37.13 -54.77 -23.06
N ALA A 8 36.93 -54.87 -21.74
CA ALA A 8 36.04 -53.98 -20.98
C ALA A 8 36.75 -52.70 -20.50
N GLY A 9 36.02 -51.59 -20.47
CA GLY A 9 36.36 -50.39 -19.71
C GLY A 9 35.17 -49.99 -18.85
N LEU A 10 35.31 -50.03 -17.52
CA LEU A 10 34.31 -49.47 -16.62
C LEU A 10 34.43 -47.94 -16.63
N GLY A 11 33.52 -47.26 -17.32
CA GLY A 11 33.26 -45.84 -17.17
C GLY A 11 32.11 -45.62 -16.21
N LEU A 12 32.39 -45.10 -15.01
CA LEU A 12 31.36 -44.74 -14.03
C LEU A 12 30.62 -43.47 -14.48
N SER A 13 29.62 -43.61 -15.34
CA SER A 13 28.79 -42.50 -15.81
C SER A 13 27.66 -42.21 -14.81
N LEU A 14 27.84 -41.13 -14.04
CA LEU A 14 26.73 -40.45 -13.38
C LEU A 14 25.77 -39.93 -14.45
N LEU A 15 24.71 -40.69 -14.70
CA LEU A 15 23.54 -40.21 -15.43
C LEU A 15 22.80 -39.20 -14.54
N THR A 16 23.29 -37.97 -14.52
CA THR A 16 22.39 -36.82 -14.33
C THR A 16 21.42 -36.84 -15.49
N ALA A 17 20.28 -37.48 -15.28
CA ALA A 17 19.13 -37.33 -16.15
C ALA A 17 18.73 -35.85 -16.07
N CYS A 18 19.17 -35.07 -17.05
CA CYS A 18 18.55 -33.80 -17.36
C CYS A 18 17.09 -34.13 -17.68
N VAL A 19 16.20 -33.89 -16.72
CA VAL A 19 14.79 -33.80 -17.03
C VAL A 19 14.67 -32.58 -17.92
N GLU A 20 14.47 -32.80 -19.23
CA GLU A 20 13.99 -31.77 -20.13
C GLU A 20 12.63 -31.33 -19.54
N HIS A 21 12.65 -30.21 -18.81
CA HIS A 21 11.43 -29.54 -18.45
C HIS A 21 10.72 -29.15 -19.74
N PRO A 22 9.40 -29.37 -19.86
CA PRO A 22 8.67 -28.94 -21.04
C PRO A 22 8.85 -27.43 -21.22
N ASP A 23 9.07 -26.99 -22.46
CA ASP A 23 9.10 -25.57 -22.81
C ASP A 23 7.75 -24.92 -22.50
N VAL A 24 7.63 -24.28 -21.33
CA VAL A 24 6.44 -23.53 -20.93
C VAL A 24 6.68 -22.04 -21.10
N GLY A 25 5.92 -21.43 -22.00
CA GLY A 25 5.55 -20.01 -21.94
C GLY A 25 6.70 -19.01 -22.05
N THR A 26 6.95 -18.51 -23.26
CA THR A 26 7.89 -17.40 -23.46
C THR A 26 7.30 -16.09 -22.93
N ASN A 27 8.06 -15.40 -22.08
CA ASN A 27 7.91 -13.95 -21.82
C ASN A 27 8.06 -13.16 -23.16
N GLN A 28 7.84 -11.85 -23.24
CA GLN A 28 8.10 -11.06 -24.46
C GLN A 28 9.54 -11.17 -24.99
N THR A 29 10.48 -11.66 -24.16
CA THR A 29 11.85 -12.03 -24.55
C THR A 29 12.17 -13.54 -24.47
N GLY A 30 11.24 -14.39 -24.01
CA GLY A 30 11.39 -15.85 -23.97
C GLY A 30 12.49 -16.42 -23.08
N LEU A 31 12.70 -15.88 -21.88
CA LEU A 31 13.82 -16.23 -20.99
C LEU A 31 13.34 -16.97 -19.73
N SER A 32 14.09 -17.99 -19.32
CA SER A 32 13.95 -18.64 -18.00
C SER A 32 14.31 -17.68 -16.85
N PHE A 33 14.00 -18.07 -15.61
CA PHE A 33 14.33 -17.28 -14.42
C PHE A 33 15.82 -16.95 -14.34
N GLU A 34 16.68 -17.95 -14.55
CA GLU A 34 18.14 -17.77 -14.51
C GLU A 34 18.63 -16.80 -15.59
N GLU A 35 18.08 -16.89 -16.82
CA GLU A 35 18.46 -16.02 -17.93
C GLU A 35 17.93 -14.59 -17.81
N TRP A 36 16.81 -14.38 -17.11
CA TRP A 36 16.27 -13.06 -16.78
C TRP A 36 16.99 -12.44 -15.58
N LYS A 37 17.27 -13.23 -14.53
CA LYS A 37 18.07 -12.86 -13.35
C LYS A 37 19.47 -12.43 -13.75
N ALA A 38 20.10 -13.15 -14.67
CA ALA A 38 21.43 -12.82 -15.21
C ALA A 38 21.50 -11.48 -16.00
N LYS A 39 20.36 -10.86 -16.32
CA LYS A 39 20.28 -9.54 -16.97
C LYS A 39 20.06 -8.38 -16.00
N GLN A 40 19.75 -8.66 -14.73
CA GLN A 40 19.58 -7.61 -13.71
C GLN A 40 20.96 -7.16 -13.21
N PHE A 41 21.13 -5.87 -12.96
CA PHE A 41 22.40 -5.36 -12.43
C PHE A 41 22.52 -5.75 -10.96
N ARG A 42 23.62 -6.43 -10.59
CA ARG A 42 23.90 -6.78 -9.19
C ARG A 42 24.95 -5.85 -8.62
N GLU A 43 24.58 -5.03 -7.66
CA GLU A 43 25.47 -4.03 -7.08
C GLU A 43 26.42 -4.64 -6.01
N PRO A 44 27.52 -3.97 -5.63
CA PRO A 44 28.53 -4.51 -4.71
C PRO A 44 28.01 -4.88 -3.31
N SER A 45 26.87 -4.33 -2.89
CA SER A 45 26.19 -4.71 -1.63
C SER A 45 25.55 -6.10 -1.66
N GLY A 46 25.36 -6.67 -2.86
CA GLY A 46 24.70 -7.94 -3.11
C GLY A 46 23.24 -7.84 -3.55
N LEU A 47 22.65 -6.64 -3.58
CA LEU A 47 21.29 -6.38 -4.08
C LEU A 47 21.20 -6.48 -5.61
N TYR A 48 20.02 -6.85 -6.11
CA TYR A 48 19.68 -6.82 -7.54
C TYR A 48 18.91 -5.54 -7.85
N ILE A 49 19.24 -4.85 -8.94
CA ILE A 49 18.52 -3.67 -9.42
C ILE A 49 17.67 -4.08 -10.63
N VAL A 50 16.36 -3.98 -10.48
CA VAL A 50 15.34 -4.26 -11.51
C VAL A 50 14.83 -2.94 -12.09
N ASP A 51 14.51 -2.94 -13.39
CA ASP A 51 14.01 -1.79 -14.18
C ASP A 51 14.87 -0.50 -14.16
N GLY A 52 16.08 -0.59 -13.59
CA GLY A 52 17.09 0.47 -13.56
C GLY A 52 17.19 1.26 -12.26
N ASP A 53 16.20 1.14 -11.37
CA ASP A 53 16.11 1.94 -10.13
C ASP A 53 15.62 1.19 -8.88
N THR A 54 15.10 -0.04 -9.01
CA THR A 54 14.39 -0.73 -7.93
C THR A 54 15.26 -1.81 -7.27
N PRO A 55 15.70 -1.64 -6.01
CA PRO A 55 16.59 -2.59 -5.32
C PRO A 55 15.83 -3.75 -4.65
N ILE A 56 16.20 -4.98 -5.03
CA ILE A 56 15.64 -6.24 -4.54
C ILE A 56 16.71 -7.03 -3.79
N ARG A 57 16.37 -7.46 -2.55
CA ARG A 57 17.32 -8.13 -1.63
C ARG A 57 17.27 -9.65 -1.66
N SER A 58 16.08 -10.24 -1.73
CA SER A 58 15.87 -11.69 -1.70
C SER A 58 15.69 -12.25 -3.10
N GLU A 59 16.24 -13.43 -3.34
CA GLU A 59 16.10 -14.14 -4.62
C GLU A 59 14.67 -14.67 -4.80
N GLU A 60 13.98 -14.96 -3.70
CA GLU A 60 12.55 -15.26 -3.63
C GLU A 60 11.72 -14.08 -4.16
N ARG A 61 12.02 -12.85 -3.73
CA ARG A 61 11.31 -11.65 -4.23
C ARG A 61 11.64 -11.36 -5.70
N LEU A 62 12.85 -11.68 -6.13
CA LEU A 62 13.25 -11.58 -7.53
C LEU A 62 12.53 -12.62 -8.41
N TYR A 63 12.30 -13.83 -7.87
CA TYR A 63 11.51 -14.88 -8.49
C TYR A 63 10.02 -14.51 -8.57
N GLU A 64 9.44 -13.94 -7.51
CA GLU A 64 8.07 -13.40 -7.53
C GLU A 64 7.89 -12.35 -8.64
N ILE A 65 8.85 -11.44 -8.80
CA ILE A 65 8.81 -10.41 -9.86
C ILE A 65 8.90 -11.07 -11.24
N TRP A 66 9.85 -11.97 -11.47
CA TRP A 66 9.97 -12.71 -12.75
C TRP A 66 8.72 -13.53 -13.07
N ALA A 67 8.19 -14.29 -12.09
CA ALA A 67 6.97 -15.07 -12.25
C ALA A 67 5.74 -14.18 -12.53
N GLY A 68 5.71 -12.98 -11.96
CA GLY A 68 4.74 -11.93 -12.27
C GLY A 68 4.90 -11.29 -13.66
N THR A 69 6.00 -11.51 -14.37
CA THR A 69 6.18 -11.12 -15.79
C THR A 69 5.79 -12.20 -16.80
N GLN A 70 5.27 -13.35 -16.33
CA GLN A 70 4.73 -14.39 -17.20
C GLN A 70 3.35 -13.97 -17.78
N PRO A 71 3.01 -14.33 -19.03
CA PRO A 71 1.66 -14.16 -19.54
C PRO A 71 0.71 -15.15 -18.86
N GLY A 72 -0.15 -14.64 -17.99
CA GLY A 72 -1.10 -15.43 -17.23
C GLY A 72 -1.64 -14.51 -16.17
N ALA A 73 -2.95 -14.24 -16.27
CA ALA A 73 -3.59 -12.96 -16.03
C ALA A 73 -4.93 -13.02 -15.22
N LEU A 74 -5.02 -12.64 -13.93
CA LEU A 74 -6.24 -12.67 -13.09
C LEU A 74 -7.35 -11.84 -13.69
N ALA A 75 -8.53 -12.43 -13.84
CA ALA A 75 -9.48 -11.86 -14.78
C ALA A 75 -10.18 -10.59 -14.24
N VAL A 76 -10.07 -9.47 -14.98
CA VAL A 76 -11.02 -8.35 -14.96
C VAL A 76 -11.91 -8.42 -16.20
N TYR A 77 -13.20 -8.15 -16.06
CA TYR A 77 -14.16 -8.12 -17.16
C TYR A 77 -13.75 -7.04 -18.16
N SER A 78 -13.72 -7.37 -19.47
CA SER A 78 -13.29 -6.42 -20.50
C SER A 78 -14.17 -6.47 -21.75
N VAL A 79 -14.55 -5.29 -22.24
CA VAL A 79 -15.43 -5.14 -23.40
C VAL A 79 -14.76 -4.20 -24.39
N GLY A 80 -14.62 -4.62 -25.65
CA GLY A 80 -13.92 -3.83 -26.67
C GLY A 80 -12.45 -3.52 -26.35
N GLY A 81 -11.80 -4.32 -25.49
CA GLY A 81 -10.44 -4.10 -25.02
C GLY A 81 -10.29 -3.03 -23.92
N GLN A 82 -11.39 -2.60 -23.31
CA GLN A 82 -11.39 -1.73 -22.12
C GLN A 82 -11.84 -2.51 -20.89
N ASP A 83 -11.20 -2.26 -19.74
CA ASP A 83 -11.60 -2.85 -18.45
C ASP A 83 -12.94 -2.26 -17.98
N VAL A 84 -13.85 -3.12 -17.57
CA VAL A 84 -15.08 -2.72 -16.87
C VAL A 84 -14.75 -2.54 -15.39
N LYS A 85 -14.44 -1.29 -15.01
CA LYS A 85 -14.03 -0.91 -13.66
C LYS A 85 -14.58 0.45 -13.25
N TRP A 86 -14.62 0.72 -11.95
CA TRP A 86 -15.00 2.04 -11.44
C TRP A 86 -13.97 3.11 -11.83
N THR A 87 -14.44 4.31 -12.15
CA THR A 87 -13.55 5.46 -12.38
C THR A 87 -12.86 5.89 -11.08
N ALA A 88 -11.77 6.65 -11.19
CA ALA A 88 -11.04 7.17 -10.03
C ALA A 88 -11.92 7.99 -9.05
N THR A 89 -12.97 8.65 -9.54
CA THR A 89 -13.94 9.37 -8.70
C THR A 89 -14.95 8.43 -8.04
N GLN A 90 -15.39 7.38 -8.73
CA GLN A 90 -16.41 6.45 -8.22
C GLN A 90 -15.84 5.41 -7.23
N ARG A 91 -14.61 4.96 -7.45
CA ARG A 91 -14.01 3.86 -6.67
C ARG A 91 -13.90 4.14 -5.17
N LYS A 92 -13.89 5.43 -4.78
CA LYS A 92 -13.88 5.91 -3.39
C LYS A 92 -15.26 6.30 -2.85
N GLN A 93 -16.33 5.88 -3.53
CA GLN A 93 -17.71 6.28 -3.23
C GLN A 93 -18.70 5.12 -3.46
N LEU A 94 -18.27 3.87 -3.25
CA LEU A 94 -19.05 2.65 -3.51
C LEU A 94 -20.06 2.38 -2.38
N SER A 95 -20.97 3.34 -2.21
CA SER A 95 -21.96 3.30 -1.14
C SER A 95 -22.95 2.14 -1.29
N TYR A 96 -23.34 1.54 -0.17
CA TYR A 96 -24.30 0.44 -0.12
C TYR A 96 -25.20 0.48 1.11
N CYS A 97 -26.32 -0.22 1.06
CA CYS A 97 -27.21 -0.47 2.19
C CYS A 97 -27.43 -1.99 2.36
N VAL A 98 -27.94 -2.41 3.53
CA VAL A 98 -28.25 -3.81 3.82
C VAL A 98 -29.70 -3.90 4.28
N SER A 99 -30.55 -4.55 3.48
CA SER A 99 -31.99 -4.57 3.69
C SER A 99 -32.43 -5.12 5.05
N ASP A 100 -33.37 -4.42 5.71
CA ASP A 100 -34.01 -4.91 6.94
C ASP A 100 -34.74 -6.26 6.76
N THR A 101 -35.07 -6.61 5.51
CA THR A 101 -35.74 -7.88 5.18
C THR A 101 -34.89 -9.13 5.43
N PHE A 102 -33.58 -9.00 5.70
CA PHE A 102 -32.75 -10.09 6.23
C PHE A 102 -33.15 -10.53 7.65
N GLY A 103 -33.92 -9.71 8.38
CA GLY A 103 -34.41 -10.02 9.72
C GLY A 103 -33.28 -10.42 10.68
N ALA A 104 -33.40 -11.59 11.32
CA ALA A 104 -32.42 -12.09 12.28
C ALA A 104 -31.00 -12.31 11.70
N ASN A 105 -30.86 -12.42 10.37
CA ASN A 105 -29.54 -12.54 9.72
C ASN A 105 -28.90 -11.18 9.38
N LYS A 106 -29.61 -10.05 9.49
CA LYS A 106 -29.10 -8.72 9.06
C LYS A 106 -27.73 -8.40 9.67
N ALA A 107 -27.57 -8.57 10.98
CA ALA A 107 -26.31 -8.29 11.67
C ALA A 107 -25.12 -9.14 11.14
N LYS A 108 -25.37 -10.39 10.74
CA LYS A 108 -24.34 -11.25 10.13
C LYS A 108 -23.95 -10.76 8.74
N VAL A 109 -24.92 -10.30 7.94
CA VAL A 109 -24.67 -9.75 6.61
C VAL A 109 -23.87 -8.46 6.70
N VAL A 110 -24.24 -7.53 7.60
CA VAL A 110 -23.48 -6.30 7.84
C VAL A 110 -22.03 -6.63 8.24
N GLN A 111 -21.83 -7.48 9.25
CA GLN A 111 -20.49 -7.89 9.68
C GLN A 111 -19.67 -8.56 8.56
N ALA A 112 -20.31 -9.39 7.72
CA ALA A 112 -19.65 -10.06 6.61
C ALA A 112 -19.29 -9.11 5.47
N MET A 113 -20.16 -8.14 5.14
CA MET A 113 -19.89 -7.08 4.16
C MET A 113 -18.74 -6.18 4.61
N GLN A 114 -18.76 -5.68 5.85
CA GLN A 114 -17.67 -4.88 6.41
C GLN A 114 -16.34 -5.67 6.44
N GLY A 115 -16.39 -6.95 6.85
CA GLY A 115 -15.22 -7.81 6.82
C GLY A 115 -14.65 -8.07 5.42
N ALA A 116 -15.49 -8.04 4.37
CA ALA A 116 -15.10 -8.22 2.97
C ALA A 116 -14.60 -6.92 2.30
N ALA A 117 -15.13 -5.77 2.71
CA ALA A 117 -14.73 -4.45 2.26
C ALA A 117 -13.54 -3.91 3.07
N GLU A 118 -13.81 -3.33 4.25
CA GLU A 118 -12.86 -2.72 5.19
C GLU A 118 -11.75 -3.71 5.58
N GLY A 119 -12.13 -4.95 5.92
CA GLY A 119 -11.22 -6.03 6.28
C GLY A 119 -10.70 -6.85 5.10
N GLY A 120 -10.87 -6.37 3.86
CA GLY A 120 -10.60 -7.13 2.65
C GLY A 120 -10.11 -6.24 1.51
N TRP A 121 -10.97 -5.94 0.53
CA TRP A 121 -10.59 -5.23 -0.69
C TRP A 121 -9.95 -3.86 -0.44
N GLU A 122 -10.38 -3.11 0.58
CA GLU A 122 -9.82 -1.79 0.93
C GLU A 122 -8.41 -1.89 1.53
N MET A 123 -8.05 -3.02 2.15
CA MET A 123 -6.68 -3.31 2.59
C MET A 123 -5.73 -3.65 1.44
N MET A 124 -6.24 -3.69 0.19
CA MET A 124 -5.53 -4.22 -0.97
C MET A 124 -5.56 -3.27 -2.17
N ALA A 125 -6.52 -2.35 -2.25
CA ALA A 125 -6.62 -1.35 -3.31
C ALA A 125 -7.18 -0.01 -2.80
N ASP A 126 -6.94 1.06 -3.57
CA ASP A 126 -7.55 2.37 -3.34
C ASP A 126 -9.04 2.40 -3.77
N VAL A 127 -9.86 1.68 -3.02
CA VAL A 127 -11.33 1.65 -3.10
C VAL A 127 -11.94 2.09 -1.75
N ASP A 128 -13.25 2.32 -1.67
CA ASP A 128 -13.98 2.65 -0.43
C ASP A 128 -15.47 2.28 -0.59
N PHE A 129 -15.94 1.36 0.25
CA PHE A 129 -17.32 0.88 0.30
C PHE A 129 -18.08 1.47 1.51
N ILE A 130 -18.88 2.50 1.23
CA ILE A 130 -19.50 3.29 2.28
C ILE A 130 -20.86 2.69 2.69
N TYR A 131 -20.93 2.00 3.84
CA TYR A 131 -22.20 1.52 4.37
C TYR A 131 -23.11 2.68 4.83
N ARG A 132 -24.38 2.67 4.39
CA ARG A 132 -25.40 3.70 4.65
C ARG A 132 -26.60 3.11 5.41
N PRO A 133 -26.44 2.79 6.72
CA PRO A 133 -27.47 2.12 7.51
C PRO A 133 -28.79 2.90 7.62
N GLU A 134 -28.74 4.23 7.46
CA GLU A 134 -29.92 5.09 7.46
C GLU A 134 -30.84 4.88 6.24
N LEU A 135 -30.40 4.11 5.24
CA LEU A 135 -31.15 3.80 4.02
C LEU A 135 -31.72 2.36 4.00
N ASP A 136 -31.33 1.51 4.95
CA ASP A 136 -31.61 0.06 5.00
C ASP A 136 -33.10 -0.31 4.89
N ALA A 137 -33.98 0.46 5.54
CA ALA A 137 -35.43 0.26 5.54
C ALA A 137 -36.07 0.39 4.14
N SER A 138 -35.32 0.94 3.18
CA SER A 138 -35.73 1.16 1.78
C SER A 138 -34.79 0.47 0.77
N CYS A 139 -33.84 -0.34 1.24
CA CYS A 139 -32.68 -0.73 0.44
C CYS A 139 -33.01 -1.43 -0.89
N ASN A 140 -34.11 -2.20 -0.93
CA ASN A 140 -34.62 -2.88 -2.11
C ASN A 140 -35.23 -1.96 -3.20
N VAL A 141 -35.39 -0.66 -2.93
CA VAL A 141 -35.92 0.34 -3.88
C VAL A 141 -35.10 1.64 -3.92
N ASN A 142 -34.00 1.71 -3.17
CA ASN A 142 -33.27 2.96 -2.94
C ASN A 142 -32.09 3.14 -3.93
N THR A 143 -32.19 4.17 -4.77
CA THR A 143 -31.20 4.49 -5.81
C THR A 143 -30.11 5.48 -5.37
N ALA A 144 -30.11 5.93 -4.10
CA ALA A 144 -29.13 6.88 -3.56
C ALA A 144 -27.79 6.24 -3.15
N VAL A 145 -27.74 4.91 -3.06
CA VAL A 145 -26.51 4.11 -2.91
C VAL A 145 -26.02 3.62 -4.28
N ALA A 146 -24.74 3.25 -4.39
CA ALA A 146 -24.17 2.68 -5.62
C ALA A 146 -24.71 1.28 -5.95
N PHE A 147 -25.02 0.48 -4.93
CA PHE A 147 -25.67 -0.84 -5.03
C PHE A 147 -26.38 -1.21 -3.73
N ASP A 148 -27.28 -2.19 -3.78
CA ASP A 148 -28.06 -2.65 -2.62
C ASP A 148 -27.79 -4.12 -2.28
N VAL A 149 -27.82 -4.47 -0.99
CA VAL A 149 -27.64 -5.85 -0.50
C VAL A 149 -28.98 -6.37 0.01
N ASN A 150 -29.50 -7.42 -0.64
CA ASN A 150 -30.86 -7.91 -0.43
C ASN A 150 -30.92 -9.44 -0.28
N PRO A 151 -31.85 -9.98 0.54
CA PRO A 151 -32.11 -11.42 0.58
C PRO A 151 -32.84 -11.86 -0.69
N VAL A 152 -32.61 -13.11 -1.09
CA VAL A 152 -33.37 -13.78 -2.14
C VAL A 152 -33.72 -15.21 -1.72
N ASN A 153 -34.74 -15.79 -2.36
CA ASN A 153 -34.88 -17.24 -2.44
C ASN A 153 -34.65 -17.69 -3.88
N ALA A 154 -33.38 -17.99 -4.19
CA ALA A 154 -32.95 -18.64 -5.42
C ALA A 154 -33.05 -20.18 -5.33
N ASN A 155 -33.60 -20.74 -4.24
CA ASN A 155 -33.71 -22.18 -3.97
C ASN A 155 -32.35 -22.89 -4.10
N GLY A 156 -31.28 -22.27 -3.60
CA GLY A 156 -29.92 -22.83 -3.63
C GLY A 156 -29.26 -22.93 -5.01
N GLN A 157 -29.77 -22.22 -6.04
CA GLN A 157 -29.07 -22.14 -7.34
C GLN A 157 -27.73 -21.37 -7.24
N TYR A 158 -27.58 -20.51 -6.24
CA TYR A 158 -26.33 -19.85 -5.85
C TYR A 158 -26.39 -19.52 -4.35
N LEU A 159 -25.24 -19.31 -3.72
CA LEU A 159 -25.15 -18.83 -2.32
C LEU A 159 -25.33 -17.30 -2.27
N ALA A 160 -24.61 -16.60 -3.15
CA ALA A 160 -24.82 -15.19 -3.43
C ALA A 160 -24.60 -14.91 -4.92
N ARG A 161 -24.91 -13.70 -5.36
CA ARG A 161 -24.48 -13.14 -6.65
C ARG A 161 -24.34 -11.62 -6.57
N ALA A 162 -23.51 -11.03 -7.42
CA ALA A 162 -23.35 -9.59 -7.59
C ALA A 162 -23.63 -9.15 -9.05
N PHE A 163 -22.88 -8.15 -9.50
CA PHE A 163 -23.03 -7.37 -10.74
C PHE A 163 -21.65 -6.82 -11.15
N PHE A 164 -21.50 -6.33 -12.39
CA PHE A 164 -20.27 -5.66 -12.85
C PHE A 164 -20.41 -4.12 -12.84
N PRO A 165 -19.32 -3.33 -12.72
CA PRO A 165 -19.35 -1.86 -12.64
C PRO A 165 -20.16 -1.11 -13.72
N ASP A 166 -20.27 -1.65 -14.94
CA ASP A 166 -21.08 -1.09 -16.04
C ASP A 166 -22.58 -1.40 -15.95
N THR A 167 -22.98 -2.31 -15.06
CA THR A 167 -24.37 -2.72 -14.87
C THR A 167 -25.25 -1.50 -14.54
N PRO A 168 -26.42 -1.33 -15.20
CA PRO A 168 -27.35 -0.23 -14.91
C PRO A 168 -27.71 -0.19 -13.42
N ARG A 169 -27.84 1.01 -12.81
CA ARG A 169 -28.03 1.11 -11.36
C ARG A 169 -29.21 0.27 -10.84
N GLY A 170 -30.32 0.17 -11.58
CA GLY A 170 -31.47 -0.65 -11.18
C GLY A 170 -31.16 -2.13 -10.94
N ASP A 171 -30.11 -2.65 -11.59
CA ASP A 171 -29.72 -4.06 -11.54
C ASP A 171 -28.46 -4.30 -10.68
N ARG A 172 -27.85 -3.24 -10.12
CA ARG A 172 -26.70 -3.35 -9.21
C ARG A 172 -27.12 -3.76 -7.81
N ASN A 173 -27.18 -5.07 -7.59
CA ASN A 173 -27.54 -5.66 -6.31
C ASN A 173 -26.66 -6.88 -5.98
N VAL A 174 -26.28 -7.00 -4.71
CA VAL A 174 -25.75 -8.23 -4.13
C VAL A 174 -26.93 -8.99 -3.54
N LEU A 175 -27.29 -10.12 -4.14
CA LEU A 175 -28.36 -10.98 -3.63
C LEU A 175 -27.75 -12.17 -2.86
N ILE A 176 -28.24 -12.39 -1.64
CA ILE A 176 -27.78 -13.48 -0.77
C ILE A 176 -28.94 -14.47 -0.57
N ASP A 177 -28.74 -15.72 -0.96
CA ASP A 177 -29.74 -16.77 -0.80
C ASP A 177 -29.79 -17.26 0.66
N SER A 178 -30.96 -17.77 1.07
CA SER A 178 -31.14 -18.41 2.37
C SER A 178 -30.14 -19.53 2.70
N THR A 179 -29.63 -20.24 1.69
CA THR A 179 -28.64 -21.32 1.84
C THR A 179 -27.26 -20.83 2.26
N ALA A 180 -26.88 -19.57 1.99
CA ALA A 180 -25.61 -19.00 2.45
C ALA A 180 -25.49 -18.88 3.98
N PHE A 181 -26.59 -19.11 4.71
CA PHE A 181 -26.62 -19.14 6.17
C PHE A 181 -26.68 -20.56 6.76
N ASP A 182 -26.55 -21.61 5.95
CA ASP A 182 -26.52 -23.00 6.44
C ASP A 182 -25.27 -23.22 7.31
N PRO A 183 -25.41 -23.58 8.60
CA PRO A 183 -24.28 -23.75 9.52
C PRO A 183 -23.36 -24.92 9.17
N ARG A 184 -23.67 -25.71 8.13
CA ARG A 184 -22.83 -26.78 7.60
C ARG A 184 -21.92 -26.33 6.46
N LEU A 185 -22.07 -25.11 5.96
CA LEU A 185 -21.14 -24.55 4.97
C LEU A 185 -19.75 -24.37 5.59
N THR A 186 -18.73 -24.82 4.88
CA THR A 186 -17.32 -24.62 5.25
C THR A 186 -16.79 -23.25 4.88
N TRP A 187 -17.49 -22.53 3.98
CA TRP A 187 -17.10 -21.20 3.52
C TRP A 187 -17.72 -20.12 4.42
N PRO A 188 -16.91 -19.25 5.06
CA PRO A 188 -17.44 -18.14 5.84
C PRO A 188 -18.27 -17.19 4.96
N LEU A 189 -19.39 -16.68 5.48
CA LEU A 189 -20.21 -15.69 4.76
C LEU A 189 -19.40 -14.47 4.30
N ARG A 190 -18.43 -14.02 5.11
CA ARG A 190 -17.47 -12.96 4.73
C ARG A 190 -16.74 -13.27 3.43
N ASN A 191 -16.28 -14.51 3.25
CA ASN A 191 -15.46 -14.90 2.10
C ASN A 191 -16.33 -15.10 0.84
N ILE A 192 -17.56 -15.59 1.01
CA ILE A 192 -18.59 -15.57 -0.06
C ILE A 192 -18.84 -14.12 -0.50
N LEU A 193 -19.04 -13.18 0.43
CA LEU A 193 -19.27 -11.78 0.07
C LEU A 193 -18.00 -11.06 -0.44
N ALA A 194 -16.81 -11.52 -0.08
CA ALA A 194 -15.55 -11.05 -0.68
C ALA A 194 -15.46 -11.39 -2.17
N HIS A 195 -15.86 -12.62 -2.55
CA HIS A 195 -15.99 -13.03 -3.94
C HIS A 195 -16.99 -12.13 -4.70
N GLU A 196 -18.19 -11.93 -4.14
CA GLU A 196 -19.21 -11.07 -4.75
C GLU A 196 -18.76 -9.61 -4.90
N LEU A 197 -18.04 -9.06 -3.91
CA LEU A 197 -17.45 -7.73 -4.02
C LEU A 197 -16.32 -7.67 -5.06
N GLY A 198 -15.65 -8.79 -5.36
CA GLY A 198 -14.72 -8.90 -6.48
C GLY A 198 -15.42 -8.61 -7.81
N HIS A 199 -16.57 -9.22 -8.07
CA HIS A 199 -17.41 -8.90 -9.24
C HIS A 199 -17.87 -7.44 -9.25
N ALA A 200 -18.32 -6.92 -8.09
CA ALA A 200 -18.71 -5.52 -7.96
C ALA A 200 -17.54 -4.55 -8.22
N LEU A 201 -16.29 -5.01 -8.14
CA LEU A 201 -15.07 -4.28 -8.51
C LEU A 201 -14.61 -4.56 -9.95
N GLY A 202 -15.28 -5.43 -10.69
CA GLY A 202 -14.96 -5.77 -12.09
C GLY A 202 -14.19 -7.08 -12.28
N LEU A 203 -13.83 -7.80 -11.21
CA LEU A 203 -13.12 -9.08 -11.31
C LEU A 203 -14.06 -10.18 -11.81
N ARG A 204 -13.56 -11.07 -12.67
CA ARG A 204 -14.25 -12.30 -13.08
C ARG A 204 -13.72 -13.51 -12.33
N HIS A 205 -14.41 -14.63 -12.52
CA HIS A 205 -13.94 -15.92 -12.10
C HIS A 205 -12.63 -16.35 -12.74
N GLU A 206 -11.72 -16.92 -11.94
CA GLU A 206 -10.48 -17.50 -12.47
C GLU A 206 -10.71 -18.72 -13.36
N HIS A 207 -11.82 -19.46 -13.18
CA HIS A 207 -12.11 -20.66 -13.99
C HIS A 207 -12.45 -20.37 -15.46
N THR A 208 -12.78 -19.12 -15.84
CA THR A 208 -12.97 -18.79 -17.27
C THR A 208 -11.65 -18.82 -18.06
N ARG A 209 -10.51 -18.93 -17.36
CA ARG A 209 -9.18 -19.02 -17.94
C ARG A 209 -8.88 -20.47 -18.40
N PRO A 210 -8.32 -20.66 -19.61
CA PRO A 210 -7.88 -21.97 -20.10
C PRO A 210 -6.95 -22.72 -19.13
N GLU A 211 -6.12 -22.00 -18.37
CA GLU A 211 -5.18 -22.54 -17.38
C GLU A 211 -5.85 -23.35 -16.25
N SER A 212 -7.15 -23.12 -15.98
CA SER A 212 -7.91 -23.91 -15.01
C SER A 212 -8.11 -25.37 -15.43
N GLY A 213 -8.03 -25.66 -16.73
CA GLY A 213 -8.42 -26.95 -17.32
C GLY A 213 -9.91 -27.29 -17.17
N ALA A 214 -10.72 -26.42 -16.54
CA ALA A 214 -12.13 -26.65 -16.23
C ALA A 214 -13.02 -26.24 -17.40
N THR A 215 -12.85 -26.89 -18.55
CA THR A 215 -13.60 -26.61 -19.79
C THR A 215 -15.13 -26.62 -19.61
N GLN A 216 -15.66 -27.33 -18.62
CA GLN A 216 -17.07 -27.36 -18.24
C GLN A 216 -17.57 -26.10 -17.51
N CYS A 217 -16.65 -25.26 -17.01
CA CYS A 217 -16.93 -24.00 -16.32
C CYS A 217 -16.49 -22.76 -17.13
N TYR A 218 -16.05 -22.93 -18.37
CA TYR A 218 -15.68 -21.80 -19.22
C TYR A 218 -16.90 -20.91 -19.49
N GLU A 219 -16.75 -19.60 -19.29
CA GLU A 219 -17.82 -18.62 -19.51
C GLU A 219 -17.68 -18.03 -20.91
N ASP A 220 -16.65 -17.22 -21.12
CA ASP A 220 -16.32 -16.56 -22.38
C ASP A 220 -14.89 -15.95 -22.34
N ASN A 221 -14.52 -15.17 -23.37
CA ASN A 221 -13.20 -14.54 -23.53
C ASN A 221 -13.19 -13.02 -23.28
N GLN A 222 -14.26 -12.44 -22.75
CA GLN A 222 -14.39 -11.03 -22.40
C GLN A 222 -13.69 -10.74 -21.07
N TYR A 223 -12.38 -10.96 -21.03
CA TYR A 223 -11.56 -10.66 -19.87
C TYR A 223 -10.17 -10.18 -20.26
N ARG A 224 -9.56 -9.39 -19.38
CA ARG A 224 -8.13 -9.11 -19.39
C ARG A 224 -7.54 -9.64 -18.09
N GLY A 225 -6.30 -10.09 -18.15
CA GLY A 225 -5.60 -10.51 -16.97
C GLY A 225 -4.93 -9.42 -16.14
N LEU A 226 -4.81 -9.65 -14.82
CA LEU A 226 -4.06 -8.88 -13.82
C LEU A 226 -2.84 -9.64 -13.21
N THR A 227 -2.95 -10.89 -12.73
CA THR A 227 -1.85 -11.73 -12.13
C THR A 227 -1.78 -13.21 -12.59
N PRO A 228 -0.67 -13.97 -12.38
CA PRO A 228 -0.60 -15.41 -12.66
C PRO A 228 -1.82 -16.25 -12.23
N TYR A 229 -2.11 -17.35 -12.92
CA TYR A 229 -3.26 -18.22 -12.62
C TYR A 229 -3.21 -18.72 -11.18
N ASP A 230 -4.31 -18.50 -10.46
CA ASP A 230 -4.40 -18.85 -9.05
C ASP A 230 -5.66 -19.68 -8.78
N ALA A 231 -5.47 -21.01 -8.74
CA ALA A 231 -6.52 -21.95 -8.35
C ALA A 231 -7.05 -21.72 -6.93
N ALA A 232 -6.30 -21.03 -6.06
CA ALA A 232 -6.69 -20.73 -4.68
C ALA A 232 -7.35 -19.35 -4.51
N SER A 233 -7.40 -18.53 -5.58
CA SER A 233 -8.00 -17.18 -5.58
C SER A 233 -9.39 -17.16 -4.96
N VAL A 234 -9.73 -16.07 -4.26
CA VAL A 234 -11.11 -15.79 -3.83
C VAL A 234 -12.10 -15.87 -4.98
N MET A 235 -11.67 -15.55 -6.21
CA MET A 235 -12.49 -15.59 -7.42
C MET A 235 -12.60 -16.99 -8.07
N HIS A 236 -12.05 -18.04 -7.46
CA HIS A 236 -12.07 -19.39 -8.04
C HIS A 236 -13.12 -20.31 -7.41
N TYR A 237 -13.92 -20.98 -8.24
CA TYR A 237 -14.85 -22.01 -7.78
C TYR A 237 -14.18 -23.40 -7.63
N PRO A 238 -14.32 -24.08 -6.48
CA PRO A 238 -13.76 -25.42 -6.28
C PRO A 238 -14.36 -26.51 -7.17
N GLN A 239 -15.65 -26.40 -7.55
CA GLN A 239 -16.26 -27.29 -8.55
C GLN A 239 -15.69 -27.13 -9.98
N CYS A 240 -14.81 -26.14 -10.17
CA CYS A 240 -14.14 -25.81 -11.42
C CYS A 240 -12.61 -25.96 -11.33
N ASN A 241 -12.12 -26.91 -10.52
CA ASN A 241 -10.68 -27.13 -10.22
C ASN A 241 -10.03 -26.08 -9.30
N GLY A 242 -10.81 -25.21 -8.65
CA GLY A 242 -10.31 -24.37 -7.57
C GLY A 242 -9.83 -25.18 -6.37
N THR A 243 -8.74 -24.76 -5.75
CA THR A 243 -8.12 -25.42 -4.58
C THR A 243 -8.46 -24.74 -3.26
N SER A 244 -9.10 -23.56 -3.30
CA SER A 244 -9.52 -22.84 -2.10
C SER A 244 -10.58 -23.62 -1.30
N ALA A 245 -10.32 -23.85 -0.03
CA ALA A 245 -11.23 -24.59 0.86
C ALA A 245 -12.33 -23.70 1.47
N ASP A 246 -12.12 -22.38 1.49
CA ASP A 246 -12.89 -21.40 2.25
C ASP A 246 -13.09 -20.04 1.54
N LEU A 247 -12.60 -19.88 0.31
CA LEU A 247 -12.57 -18.61 -0.45
C LEU A 247 -11.79 -17.48 0.28
N SER A 248 -10.74 -17.81 1.03
CA SER A 248 -9.84 -16.79 1.57
C SER A 248 -8.98 -16.12 0.49
N PHE A 249 -8.69 -14.83 0.66
CA PHE A 249 -7.85 -14.04 -0.26
C PHE A 249 -6.42 -14.57 -0.35
N THR A 250 -5.84 -14.52 -1.55
CA THR A 250 -4.43 -14.85 -1.81
C THR A 250 -3.56 -13.60 -2.00
N ALA A 251 -2.25 -13.81 -2.16
CA ALA A 251 -1.33 -12.75 -2.55
C ALA A 251 -1.60 -12.23 -3.98
N MET A 252 -2.13 -13.08 -4.88
CA MET A 252 -2.46 -12.70 -6.25
C MET A 252 -3.72 -11.86 -6.30
N ASP A 253 -4.75 -12.17 -5.51
CA ASP A 253 -5.94 -11.32 -5.37
C ASP A 253 -5.55 -9.89 -4.97
N ARG A 254 -4.67 -9.77 -3.96
CA ARG A 254 -4.11 -8.49 -3.49
C ARG A 254 -3.35 -7.75 -4.59
N GLN A 255 -2.45 -8.44 -5.29
CA GLN A 255 -1.60 -7.83 -6.31
C GLN A 255 -2.43 -7.36 -7.51
N GLY A 256 -3.41 -8.16 -7.95
CA GLY A 256 -4.25 -7.86 -9.10
C GLY A 256 -5.19 -6.69 -8.87
N ILE A 257 -5.87 -6.64 -7.72
CA ILE A 257 -6.74 -5.50 -7.41
C ILE A 257 -5.95 -4.20 -7.24
N ALA A 258 -4.74 -4.26 -6.67
CA ALA A 258 -3.81 -3.13 -6.60
C ALA A 258 -3.37 -2.65 -7.99
N MET A 259 -3.19 -3.54 -8.98
CA MET A 259 -2.95 -3.13 -10.37
C MET A 259 -4.19 -2.50 -11.01
N LEU A 260 -5.40 -2.96 -10.68
CA LEU A 260 -6.63 -2.46 -11.27
C LEU A 260 -7.00 -1.05 -10.78
N TYR A 261 -6.79 -0.79 -9.48
CA TYR A 261 -7.26 0.41 -8.77
C TYR A 261 -6.16 1.24 -8.07
N ALA A 262 -4.87 0.91 -8.23
CA ALA A 262 -3.76 1.35 -7.38
C ALA A 262 -3.79 0.69 -5.98
N PRO A 263 -2.62 0.46 -5.34
CA PRO A 263 -2.57 0.06 -3.93
C PRO A 263 -3.24 1.12 -3.04
N PRO A 264 -3.69 0.77 -1.83
CA PRO A 264 -4.26 1.74 -0.90
C PRO A 264 -3.21 2.81 -0.57
N ALA A 265 -3.66 4.04 -0.36
CA ALA A 265 -2.78 5.10 0.11
C ALA A 265 -2.11 4.67 1.44
N PRO A 266 -0.83 5.03 1.67
CA PRO A 266 -0.22 4.80 2.98
C PRO A 266 -1.07 5.52 4.07
N PRO A 267 -1.21 4.94 5.27
CA PRO A 267 -1.96 5.58 6.36
C PRO A 267 -1.42 6.98 6.63
N ASN A 268 -2.30 7.95 6.87
CA ASN A 268 -1.85 9.31 7.18
C ASN A 268 -1.03 9.29 8.49
N PRO A 269 0.26 9.65 8.45
CA PRO A 269 1.08 9.71 9.65
C PRO A 269 0.57 10.84 10.54
N ALA A 270 0.58 10.65 11.86
CA ALA A 270 0.27 11.74 12.77
C ALA A 270 1.35 12.84 12.69
N PRO A 271 0.99 14.12 12.95
CA PRO A 271 1.94 15.23 12.89
C PRO A 271 3.19 15.01 13.75
N MET A 272 4.35 15.47 13.29
CA MET A 272 5.51 15.61 14.16
C MET A 272 5.45 16.96 14.88
N ALA A 273 5.68 16.96 16.19
CA ALA A 273 5.72 18.17 17.02
C ALA A 273 6.95 18.15 17.94
N GLN A 274 7.64 19.28 18.04
CA GLN A 274 8.80 19.49 18.91
C GLN A 274 8.78 20.90 19.50
N PHE A 275 9.22 21.04 20.76
CA PHE A 275 9.57 22.34 21.35
C PHE A 275 11.01 22.70 21.00
N ASN A 276 11.22 23.91 20.50
CA ASN A 276 12.54 24.51 20.31
C ASN A 276 12.91 25.41 21.50
N ALA A 277 11.91 26.06 22.11
CA ALA A 277 12.02 26.77 23.38
C ALA A 277 10.62 27.00 24.01
N PRO A 278 10.48 27.12 25.34
CA PRO A 278 11.47 26.69 26.34
C PRO A 278 11.64 25.17 26.34
N ILE A 279 12.72 24.68 26.98
CA ILE A 279 12.90 23.24 27.25
C ILE A 279 12.15 22.82 28.54
N ASP A 280 11.95 21.51 28.73
CA ASP A 280 11.39 20.98 29.98
C ASP A 280 12.29 21.31 31.18
N GLY A 281 11.68 21.71 32.30
CA GLY A 281 12.38 22.18 33.50
C GLY A 281 12.88 23.62 33.46
N ALA A 282 12.78 24.35 32.34
CA ALA A 282 13.29 25.72 32.23
C ALA A 282 12.62 26.69 33.21
N THR A 283 13.36 27.73 33.64
CA THR A 283 12.80 28.87 34.37
C THR A 283 12.58 30.03 33.40
N VAL A 284 11.35 30.55 33.34
CA VAL A 284 10.91 31.56 32.34
C VAL A 284 10.37 32.83 33.02
N PRO A 285 10.48 34.00 32.38
CA PRO A 285 9.86 35.22 32.88
C PRO A 285 8.32 35.17 32.75
N PRO A 286 7.55 36.05 33.43
CA PRO A 286 6.09 36.09 33.35
C PRO A 286 5.49 36.29 31.96
N SER A 287 6.28 36.77 31.00
CA SER A 287 5.94 36.88 29.58
C SER A 287 7.11 36.38 28.73
N PHE A 288 6.86 35.39 27.87
CA PHE A 288 7.87 34.65 27.11
C PHE A 288 7.29 34.08 25.81
N GLN A 289 8.15 33.61 24.91
CA GLN A 289 7.71 32.90 23.70
C GLN A 289 7.81 31.39 23.86
N VAL A 290 6.85 30.68 23.28
CA VAL A 290 6.92 29.23 23.04
C VAL A 290 7.21 29.06 21.55
N LEU A 291 8.36 28.48 21.22
CA LEU A 291 8.82 28.22 19.86
C LEU A 291 8.68 26.73 19.58
N THR A 292 7.99 26.36 18.50
CA THR A 292 7.78 24.95 18.13
C THR A 292 8.15 24.70 16.68
N GLN A 293 8.57 23.46 16.41
CA GLN A 293 8.68 22.92 15.07
C GLN A 293 7.62 21.83 14.88
N ILE A 294 6.70 22.09 13.95
CA ILE A 294 5.64 21.15 13.56
C ILE A 294 5.88 20.77 12.10
N VAL A 295 5.89 19.47 11.79
CA VAL A 295 6.10 18.95 10.44
C VAL A 295 5.01 17.93 10.14
N ASP A 296 4.22 18.22 9.11
CA ASP A 296 3.10 17.42 8.65
C ASP A 296 2.70 17.89 7.24
N THR A 297 2.13 17.00 6.42
CA THR A 297 1.78 17.28 5.01
C THR A 297 0.38 17.86 4.79
N ASP A 298 -0.55 17.66 5.71
CA ASP A 298 -1.95 18.07 5.64
C ASP A 298 -2.46 18.75 6.93
N LEU A 299 -1.53 19.28 7.72
CA LEU A 299 -1.73 19.94 9.02
C LEU A 299 -2.97 20.85 9.03
N ASN A 300 -3.94 20.51 9.88
CA ASN A 300 -5.15 21.29 10.05
C ASN A 300 -4.94 22.46 11.01
N ARG A 301 -4.38 22.19 12.20
CA ARG A 301 -4.13 23.20 13.23
C ARG A 301 -3.13 22.75 14.29
N VAL A 302 -2.63 23.73 15.03
CA VAL A 302 -1.78 23.57 16.21
C VAL A 302 -2.40 24.35 17.36
N GLU A 303 -2.60 23.69 18.49
CA GLU A 303 -3.23 24.23 19.69
C GLU A 303 -2.21 24.35 20.83
N LEU A 304 -2.10 25.54 21.44
CA LEU A 304 -1.34 25.76 22.67
C LEU A 304 -2.29 25.62 23.87
N TRP A 305 -1.90 24.79 24.83
CA TRP A 305 -2.60 24.53 26.08
C TRP A 305 -1.71 24.92 27.27
N LEU A 306 -2.26 25.68 28.22
CA LEU A 306 -1.59 26.12 29.45
C LEU A 306 -2.37 25.61 30.66
N ASP A 307 -1.72 24.82 31.53
CA ASP A 307 -2.35 24.13 32.67
C ASP A 307 -3.65 23.38 32.31
N GLY A 308 -3.67 22.74 31.15
CA GLY A 308 -4.83 22.01 30.63
C GLY A 308 -5.96 22.88 30.06
N THR A 309 -5.77 24.21 29.97
CA THR A 309 -6.72 25.13 29.32
C THR A 309 -6.20 25.55 27.95
N LEU A 310 -7.03 25.48 26.90
CA LEU A 310 -6.69 25.97 25.57
C LEU A 310 -6.43 27.48 25.61
N ALA A 311 -5.23 27.90 25.20
CA ALA A 311 -4.78 29.30 25.21
C ALA A 311 -4.81 29.94 23.82
N GLU A 312 -4.34 29.24 22.78
CA GLU A 312 -4.31 29.75 21.41
C GLU A 312 -4.43 28.60 20.39
N THR A 313 -4.91 28.89 19.19
CA THR A 313 -4.93 27.96 18.05
C THR A 313 -4.40 28.66 16.80
N LYS A 314 -3.50 28.00 16.07
CA LYS A 314 -2.92 28.48 14.82
C LYS A 314 -3.11 27.47 13.70
N THR A 315 -3.44 27.94 12.50
CA THR A 315 -3.62 27.14 11.28
C THR A 315 -2.53 27.40 10.24
N THR A 316 -1.60 28.32 10.49
CA THR A 316 -0.52 28.71 9.58
C THR A 316 0.78 28.92 10.35
N ALA A 317 1.90 28.46 9.78
CA ALA A 317 3.23 28.72 10.30
C ALA A 317 3.58 30.24 10.25
N PRO A 318 4.47 30.75 11.13
CA PRO A 318 5.21 30.02 12.16
C PRO A 318 4.36 29.68 13.40
N PHE A 319 4.59 28.49 13.94
CA PHE A 319 3.97 27.99 15.18
C PHE A 319 4.76 28.45 16.42
N SER A 320 5.00 29.76 16.51
CA SER A 320 5.45 30.43 17.74
C SER A 320 4.27 31.07 18.46
N PHE A 321 4.25 31.04 19.78
CA PHE A 321 3.16 31.56 20.60
C PHE A 321 3.69 32.55 21.65
N SER A 322 2.92 33.58 21.97
CA SER A 322 3.29 34.59 22.98
C SER A 322 2.51 34.38 24.26
N VAL A 323 3.18 33.89 25.30
CA VAL A 323 2.60 33.73 26.64
C VAL A 323 2.87 35.00 27.44
N SER A 324 1.86 35.52 28.15
CA SER A 324 2.00 36.78 28.91
C SER A 324 1.29 36.76 30.25
N ASN A 325 1.76 37.60 31.17
CA ASN A 325 1.16 37.86 32.48
C ASN A 325 0.91 36.61 33.34
N ARG A 326 1.76 35.59 33.23
CA ARG A 326 1.64 34.38 34.06
C ARG A 326 2.05 34.66 35.51
N PRO A 327 1.33 34.10 36.51
CA PRO A 327 1.76 34.15 37.90
C PRO A 327 3.04 33.33 38.09
N GLU A 328 3.81 33.65 39.13
CA GLU A 328 5.00 32.89 39.50
C GLU A 328 4.63 31.52 40.07
N GLY A 329 5.40 30.48 39.72
CA GLY A 329 5.11 29.09 40.05
C GLY A 329 5.28 28.13 38.86
N ALA A 330 4.92 26.87 39.06
CA ALA A 330 4.96 25.86 37.99
C ALA A 330 3.86 26.13 36.93
N LEU A 331 4.19 25.87 35.67
CA LEU A 331 3.32 26.01 34.51
C LEU A 331 3.51 24.80 33.58
N ALA A 332 2.43 24.05 33.33
CA ALA A 332 2.42 23.02 32.31
C ALA A 332 2.07 23.64 30.95
N ILE A 333 2.93 23.45 29.96
CA ILE A 333 2.74 23.89 28.58
C ILE A 333 2.60 22.65 27.71
N GLU A 334 1.50 22.56 26.96
CA GLU A 334 1.25 21.47 26.03
C GLU A 334 0.93 22.03 24.65
N VAL A 335 1.47 21.40 23.61
CA VAL A 335 1.21 21.74 22.22
C VAL A 335 0.64 20.51 21.54
N ARG A 336 -0.51 20.67 20.88
CA ARG A 336 -1.18 19.62 20.11
C ARG A 336 -1.19 20.00 18.64
N ALA A 337 -0.55 19.22 17.80
CA ALA A 337 -0.66 19.31 16.35
C ALA A 337 -1.70 18.29 15.86
N ILE A 338 -2.59 18.72 14.96
CA ILE A 338 -3.73 17.95 14.47
C ILE A 338 -3.78 18.08 12.94
N ASP A 339 -3.80 16.96 12.23
CA ASP A 339 -3.82 16.88 10.76
C ASP A 339 -5.25 16.99 10.17
N GLY A 340 -5.37 16.89 8.85
CA GLY A 340 -6.65 16.86 8.14
C GLY A 340 -7.46 15.57 8.36
N ALA A 341 -6.80 14.49 8.80
CA ALA A 341 -7.40 13.21 9.17
C ALA A 341 -7.80 13.10 10.66
N ASN A 342 -7.66 14.18 11.45
CA ASN A 342 -7.80 14.24 12.91
C ASN A 342 -6.80 13.39 13.73
N GLN A 343 -5.73 12.86 13.13
CA GLN A 343 -4.60 12.32 13.89
C GLN A 343 -3.98 13.44 14.72
N THR A 344 -3.56 13.11 15.95
CA THR A 344 -3.12 14.13 16.92
C THR A 344 -1.81 13.70 17.56
N THR A 345 -0.83 14.61 17.57
CA THR A 345 0.38 14.50 18.38
C THR A 345 0.39 15.59 19.43
N ALA A 346 0.55 15.20 20.70
CA ALA A 346 0.68 16.11 21.83
C ALA A 346 2.09 16.02 22.43
N GLN A 347 2.71 17.17 22.67
CA GLN A 347 3.95 17.30 23.43
C GLN A 347 3.71 18.17 24.65
N ARG A 348 4.30 17.84 25.79
CA ARG A 348 4.17 18.61 27.03
C ARG A 348 5.54 18.85 27.67
N ILE A 349 5.73 20.08 28.14
CA ILE A 349 6.85 20.50 29.00
C ILE A 349 6.31 21.20 30.25
N ASN A 350 7.12 21.25 31.29
CA ASN A 350 6.82 21.92 32.55
C ASN A 350 7.90 22.97 32.80
N VAL A 351 7.50 24.21 33.05
CA VAL A 351 8.43 25.32 33.32
C VAL A 351 8.11 25.99 34.65
N THR A 352 9.09 26.71 35.21
CA THR A 352 8.89 27.53 36.41
C THR A 352 8.85 29.01 36.01
N VAL A 353 7.72 29.68 36.22
CA VAL A 353 7.60 31.12 36.01
C VAL A 353 8.19 31.87 37.21
N SER A 354 9.12 32.79 36.97
CA SER A 354 9.81 33.56 38.02
C SER A 354 10.14 34.99 37.56
N ARG A 355 9.93 36.01 38.41
CA ARG A 355 10.37 37.38 38.10
C ARG A 355 11.89 37.48 38.14
N GLY A 356 12.45 38.09 37.09
CA GLY A 356 13.90 38.25 36.95
C GLY A 356 14.61 37.05 36.29
N ALA A 357 13.86 36.03 35.86
CA ALA A 357 14.38 35.02 34.94
C ALA A 357 14.87 35.66 33.62
N ALA A 358 15.96 35.14 33.08
CA ALA A 358 16.47 35.55 31.77
C ALA A 358 15.47 35.21 30.65
N PRO A 359 15.50 35.92 29.50
CA PRO A 359 14.78 35.49 28.31
C PRO A 359 15.18 34.06 27.92
N VAL A 360 14.20 33.24 27.56
CA VAL A 360 14.44 31.93 26.95
C VAL A 360 14.59 32.11 25.45
N ASP A 361 15.83 32.24 25.01
CA ASP A 361 16.20 32.06 23.61
C ASP A 361 16.24 30.55 23.26
N PRO A 362 16.04 30.15 21.99
CA PRO A 362 16.35 28.79 21.57
C PRO A 362 17.83 28.50 21.81
N PRO A 363 18.23 27.25 22.11
CA PRO A 363 19.63 26.89 22.29
C PRO A 363 20.46 27.40 21.11
N GLY A 364 21.51 28.17 21.40
CA GLY A 364 22.49 28.53 20.39
C GLY A 364 23.21 27.28 19.87
N PRO A 365 23.84 27.34 18.68
CA PRO A 365 24.68 26.24 18.22
C PRO A 365 25.82 25.91 19.20
N ASP A 366 26.38 26.96 19.81
CA ASP A 366 27.58 26.89 20.63
C ASP A 366 27.35 27.65 21.97
N GLU A 367 27.04 26.93 23.05
CA GLU A 367 27.28 27.40 24.42
C GLU A 367 28.42 26.54 24.99
N ASP A 368 29.60 27.14 25.11
CA ASP A 368 30.79 26.57 25.76
C ASP A 368 30.41 26.11 27.18
N THR A 369 30.24 24.79 27.34
CA THR A 369 29.70 24.17 28.56
C THR A 369 30.78 23.65 29.52
N ASP A 370 32.07 23.75 29.17
CA ASP A 370 33.18 23.39 30.05
C ASP A 370 34.16 24.55 30.37
N GLY A 371 34.08 25.66 29.63
CA GLY A 371 34.71 26.94 29.92
C GLY A 371 36.18 27.03 29.48
N ASP A 372 36.59 26.25 28.49
CA ASP A 372 37.97 26.23 27.99
C ASP A 372 38.32 27.39 27.03
N GLY A 373 37.29 28.09 26.51
CA GLY A 373 37.43 29.26 25.65
C GLY A 373 37.56 28.97 24.16
N TYR A 374 37.30 27.73 23.71
CA TYR A 374 37.12 27.37 22.31
C TYR A 374 35.65 26.99 22.05
N GLY A 375 35.11 27.40 20.91
CA GLY A 375 33.79 26.89 20.47
C GLY A 375 33.90 25.42 20.12
N ASP A 376 32.91 24.61 20.53
CA ASP A 376 32.86 23.17 20.32
C ASP A 376 32.45 22.83 18.87
N ASP A 377 33.34 23.14 17.93
CA ASP A 377 33.20 22.83 16.51
C ASP A 377 33.02 21.32 16.30
N ILE A 378 31.75 20.87 16.25
CA ILE A 378 31.37 19.47 16.00
C ILE A 378 31.84 19.10 14.59
N THR A 379 33.08 18.61 14.52
CA THR A 379 33.75 18.16 13.31
C THR A 379 33.25 16.77 12.91
N GLY A 380 31.95 16.71 12.59
CA GLY A 380 31.20 15.52 12.16
C GLY A 380 30.62 15.63 10.74
N GLY A 381 31.11 16.58 9.93
CA GLY A 381 30.66 16.81 8.55
C GLY A 381 31.42 16.00 7.50
N CYS A 382 30.71 15.40 6.55
CA CYS A 382 31.33 14.75 5.38
C CYS A 382 32.10 15.76 4.52
N SER A 383 33.44 15.65 4.51
CA SER A 383 34.30 16.53 3.72
C SER A 383 34.17 16.23 2.22
N THR A 384 33.39 17.06 1.51
CA THR A 384 33.45 17.15 0.05
C THR A 384 34.62 18.06 -0.34
N GLY A 385 35.79 17.44 -0.51
CA GLY A 385 37.04 18.16 -0.80
C GLY A 385 37.03 18.95 -2.12
N GLY A 386 36.73 20.24 -2.03
CA GLY A 386 36.94 21.22 -3.10
C GLY A 386 38.41 21.65 -3.22
N ALA A 387 38.87 21.86 -4.46
CA ALA A 387 40.30 22.06 -4.78
C ALA A 387 40.94 23.34 -4.20
N PRO A 388 42.26 23.32 -3.90
CA PRO A 388 43.01 24.52 -3.53
C PRO A 388 43.47 25.31 -4.77
N SER A 389 43.34 26.64 -4.72
CA SER A 389 43.94 27.57 -5.67
C SER A 389 45.26 28.13 -5.14
N GLY A 390 46.38 27.85 -5.81
CA GLY A 390 47.72 28.34 -5.40
C GLY A 390 48.76 28.23 -6.51
N ALA A 391 49.03 29.35 -7.18
CA ALA A 391 49.80 29.48 -8.42
C ALA A 391 51.22 28.87 -8.44
N ALA A 392 51.59 28.29 -9.60
CA ALA A 392 52.97 28.25 -10.09
C ALA A 392 53.00 28.34 -11.63
N LEU A 393 53.83 29.24 -12.16
CA LEU A 393 54.12 29.37 -13.59
C LEU A 393 55.09 28.26 -14.04
N VAL A 394 54.92 27.72 -15.26
CA VAL A 394 55.94 27.56 -16.32
C VAL A 394 55.20 27.23 -17.63
N GLY A 395 55.68 27.76 -18.77
CA GLY A 395 55.06 27.59 -20.09
C GLY A 395 55.63 26.45 -20.95
N LEU A 396 55.49 26.59 -22.28
CA LEU A 396 55.68 25.58 -23.35
C LEU A 396 54.46 24.64 -23.51
N GLY A 397 53.89 24.40 -24.70
CA GLY A 397 54.15 24.97 -26.02
C GLY A 397 53.57 24.07 -27.13
N LEU A 398 53.18 24.66 -28.28
CA LEU A 398 52.68 23.97 -29.49
C LEU A 398 51.34 23.20 -29.33
N ALA A 399 50.54 22.94 -30.37
CA ALA A 399 50.35 23.62 -31.65
C ALA A 399 48.95 23.23 -32.21
N ALA A 400 48.44 24.00 -33.16
CA ALA A 400 47.16 23.73 -33.82
C ALA A 400 47.16 22.43 -34.63
N MET A 401 45.98 21.80 -34.81
CA MET A 401 45.38 21.73 -36.15
C MET A 401 43.90 21.35 -36.16
N ILE A 402 43.11 22.18 -36.84
CA ILE A 402 41.80 21.82 -37.39
C ILE A 402 42.02 20.91 -38.61
N ARG A 403 41.33 19.76 -38.69
CA ARG A 403 40.88 19.28 -40.02
C ARG A 403 39.65 18.38 -40.01
N ARG A 404 38.56 18.96 -40.51
CA ARG A 404 37.31 18.33 -40.92
C ARG A 404 37.49 17.61 -42.27
N ARG A 405 37.12 16.32 -42.41
CA ARG A 405 36.64 15.77 -43.69
C ARG A 405 35.90 14.43 -43.59
N ARG A 406 34.68 14.46 -44.14
CA ARG A 406 33.86 13.36 -44.70
C ARG A 406 34.62 12.07 -45.04
N ARG A 407 34.07 10.92 -44.66
CA ARG A 407 33.01 10.26 -45.46
C ARG A 407 31.89 9.77 -44.56
#